data_AF-A0A950CBE9-F1
#
_entry.id   AF-A0A950CBE9-F1
#
_cell.length_a   1.000
_cell.length_b   1.000
_cell.length_c   1.000
_cell.angle_alpha   90.00
_cell.angle_beta   90.00
_cell.angle_gamma   90.00
#
_symmetry.space_group_name_H-M   'P 1'
#
loop_
_entity.id
_entity.type
_entity.pdbx_description
1 polymer ?
#
loop_
_entity_poly.entity_id
_entity_poly.type
_entity_poly.pdbx_seq_one_letter_code
_entity_poly.pdbx_strand_id
1 'polypeptide(L)'
;MSLVFAGICSHAPGITGRARLADPALREPFYAAFRRLREQLLAARPDALVVVAAEHFANFFMNNMPSFAIGMADHYHGPIEDPEWLGIARRRIP
;
A
#
# COMPACT_ATOMS: atom_id res chain seq x y z
N MET A 1 -10.46 19.32 12.49
CA MET A 1 -10.09 18.05 11.82
C MET A 1 -9.78 17.03 12.90
N SER A 2 -10.41 15.87 12.86
CA SER A 2 -10.18 14.77 13.82
C SER A 2 -9.55 13.58 13.12
N LEU A 3 -8.65 12.88 13.80
CA LEU A 3 -8.21 11.56 13.40
C LEU A 3 -9.35 10.58 13.68
N VAL A 4 -9.97 10.03 12.64
CA VAL A 4 -11.09 9.08 12.77
C VAL A 4 -10.65 7.62 12.66
N PHE A 5 -9.44 7.39 12.16
CA PHE A 5 -8.91 6.05 11.92
C PHE A 5 -7.38 6.04 11.97
N ALA A 6 -6.81 4.99 12.56
CA ALA A 6 -5.40 4.68 12.49
C ALA A 6 -5.23 3.17 12.32
N GLY A 7 -4.35 2.74 11.42
CA GLY A 7 -4.11 1.34 11.13
C GLY A 7 -2.73 1.14 10.52
N ILE A 8 -2.25 -0.11 10.60
CA ILE A 8 -0.97 -0.53 10.02
C ILE A 8 -1.18 -1.81 9.23
N CYS A 9 -0.45 -1.98 8.15
CA CYS A 9 -0.42 -3.23 7.39
C CYS A 9 0.93 -3.37 6.68
N SER A 10 1.26 -4.61 6.29
CA SER A 10 2.44 -4.86 5.46
C SER A 10 2.18 -4.45 4.01
N HIS A 11 3.21 -3.96 3.33
CA HIS A 11 3.18 -3.63 1.90
C HIS A 11 4.14 -4.49 1.07
N ALA A 12 4.56 -5.64 1.58
CA ALA A 12 5.49 -6.51 0.87
C ALA A 12 4.90 -6.98 -0.48
N PRO A 13 5.66 -6.92 -1.59
CA PRO A 13 5.13 -7.21 -2.93
C PRO A 13 4.67 -8.67 -3.10
N GLY A 14 5.19 -9.58 -2.26
CA GLY A 14 4.76 -10.99 -2.23
C GLY A 14 3.29 -11.18 -1.84
N ILE A 15 2.67 -10.20 -1.17
CA ILE A 15 1.24 -10.22 -0.81
C ILE A 15 0.36 -10.30 -2.05
N THR A 16 0.76 -9.71 -3.16
CA THR A 16 -0.02 -9.75 -4.41
C THR A 16 0.66 -10.62 -5.46
N GLY A 17 1.96 -10.45 -5.66
CA GLY A 17 2.70 -11.11 -6.75
C GLY A 17 2.98 -12.60 -6.52
N ARG A 18 2.99 -13.06 -5.26
CA ARG A 18 3.43 -14.43 -4.91
C ARG A 18 2.54 -15.12 -3.88
N ALA A 19 1.31 -14.64 -3.71
CA ALA A 19 0.36 -15.16 -2.72
C ALA A 19 0.13 -16.68 -2.82
N ARG A 20 0.16 -17.24 -4.05
CA ARG A 20 0.01 -18.67 -4.30
C ARG A 20 1.14 -19.55 -3.75
N LEU A 21 2.29 -18.97 -3.43
CA LEU A 21 3.45 -19.69 -2.90
C LEU A 21 3.38 -19.86 -1.38
N ALA A 22 2.53 -19.09 -0.70
CA ALA A 22 2.34 -19.20 0.75
C ALA A 22 1.38 -20.36 1.08
N ASP A 23 1.65 -21.05 2.20
CA ASP A 23 0.74 -22.02 2.78
C ASP A 23 -0.64 -21.37 3.02
N PRO A 24 -1.75 -21.94 2.47
CA PRO A 24 -3.10 -21.44 2.72
C PRO A 24 -3.43 -21.24 4.21
N ALA A 25 -2.93 -22.10 5.09
CA ALA A 25 -3.17 -21.99 6.53
C ALA A 25 -2.56 -20.72 7.15
N LEU A 26 -1.49 -20.16 6.54
CA LEU A 26 -0.90 -18.87 6.93
C LEU A 26 -1.50 -17.70 6.14
N ARG A 27 -1.77 -17.93 4.85
CA ARG A 27 -2.22 -16.91 3.91
C ARG A 27 -3.65 -16.43 4.17
N GLU A 28 -4.58 -17.35 4.42
CA GLU A 28 -5.99 -16.98 4.57
C GLU A 28 -6.25 -16.13 5.83
N PRO A 29 -5.68 -16.43 7.01
CA PRO A 29 -5.79 -15.55 8.18
C PRO A 29 -5.19 -14.16 7.92
N PHE A 30 -4.08 -14.08 7.19
CA PHE A 30 -3.47 -12.80 6.80
C PHE A 30 -4.43 -11.96 5.96
N TYR A 31 -5.05 -12.53 4.92
CA TYR A 31 -6.06 -11.79 4.14
C TYR A 31 -7.34 -11.49 4.91
N ALA A 32 -7.75 -12.36 5.84
CA ALA A 32 -8.87 -12.06 6.73
C ALA A 32 -8.61 -10.81 7.57
N ALA A 33 -7.39 -10.60 8.05
CA ALA A 33 -7.00 -9.38 8.74
C ALA A 33 -7.07 -8.14 7.83
N PHE A 34 -6.64 -8.24 6.56
CA PHE A 34 -6.81 -7.15 5.59
C PHE A 34 -8.28 -6.82 5.31
N ARG A 35 -9.15 -7.82 5.20
CA ARG A 35 -10.60 -7.62 5.01
C ARG A 35 -11.21 -6.89 6.21
N ARG A 36 -10.85 -7.28 7.43
CA ARG A 36 -11.28 -6.58 8.66
C ARG A 36 -10.75 -5.14 8.73
N LEU A 37 -9.49 -4.90 8.36
CA LEU A 37 -8.93 -3.55 8.29
C LEU A 37 -9.73 -2.68 7.31
N ARG A 38 -10.06 -3.22 6.13
CA ARG A 38 -10.90 -2.55 5.13
C ARG A 38 -12.29 -2.21 5.69
N GLU A 39 -12.94 -3.13 6.38
CA GLU A 39 -14.26 -2.90 6.99
C GLU A 39 -14.22 -1.76 8.00
N GLN A 40 -13.22 -1.76 8.88
CA GLN A 40 -13.05 -0.69 9.88
C GLN A 40 -12.75 0.67 9.24
N LEU A 41 -11.90 0.70 8.22
CA LEU A 41 -11.57 1.92 7.47
C LEU A 41 -12.82 2.52 6.79
N LEU A 42 -13.61 1.68 6.12
CA LEU A 42 -14.84 2.12 5.44
C LEU A 42 -15.89 2.62 6.44
N ALA A 43 -16.01 1.97 7.61
CA ALA A 43 -16.92 2.40 8.66
C ALA A 43 -16.54 3.78 9.24
N ALA A 44 -15.24 4.08 9.33
CA ALA A 44 -14.74 5.36 9.83
C ALA A 44 -14.99 6.54 8.85
N ARG A 45 -15.22 6.26 7.55
CA ARG A 45 -15.48 7.24 6.48
C ARG A 45 -14.53 8.45 6.52
N PRO A 46 -13.19 8.25 6.42
CA PRO A 46 -12.27 9.38 6.35
C PRO A 46 -12.43 10.13 5.02
N ASP A 47 -12.32 11.46 5.06
CA ASP A 47 -12.28 12.29 3.86
C ASP A 47 -10.92 12.23 3.13
N ALA A 48 -9.85 11.93 3.87
CA ALA A 48 -8.49 11.81 3.35
C ALA A 48 -7.67 10.74 4.08
N LEU A 49 -6.69 10.16 3.40
CA LEU A 49 -5.73 9.22 3.95
C LEU A 49 -4.31 9.77 3.85
N VAL A 50 -3.59 9.77 4.98
CA VAL A 50 -2.15 9.98 5.01
C VAL A 50 -1.48 8.62 5.11
N VAL A 51 -0.87 8.17 4.01
CA VAL A 51 -0.17 6.88 3.95
C VAL A 51 1.32 7.12 4.15
N VAL A 52 1.87 6.56 5.22
CA VAL A 52 3.32 6.60 5.48
C VAL A 52 3.92 5.26 5.06
N ALA A 53 4.84 5.29 4.10
CA ALA A 53 5.52 4.11 3.59
C ALA A 53 7.00 4.41 3.31
N ALA A 54 7.81 3.38 3.41
CA ALA A 54 9.21 3.44 2.97
C ALA A 54 9.31 3.42 1.46
N GLU A 55 10.29 4.14 0.96
CA GLU A 55 10.67 4.14 -0.45
C GLU A 55 11.57 2.94 -0.77
N HIS A 56 11.40 2.35 -1.97
CA HIS A 56 12.15 1.19 -2.44
C HIS A 56 12.92 1.48 -3.75
N PHE A 57 13.49 2.68 -3.87
CA PHE A 57 14.26 3.15 -5.03
C PHE A 57 13.48 3.25 -6.36
N ALA A 58 12.17 3.44 -6.27
CA ALA A 58 11.28 3.75 -7.39
C ALA A 58 11.36 5.22 -7.84
N ASN A 59 11.46 6.15 -6.90
CA ASN A 59 11.42 7.60 -7.12
C ASN A 59 12.69 8.31 -6.63
N PHE A 60 13.32 7.80 -5.57
CA PHE A 60 14.51 8.40 -4.97
C PHE A 60 15.69 7.43 -4.99
N PHE A 61 16.87 7.94 -5.33
CA PHE A 61 18.11 7.16 -5.38
C PHE A 61 19.12 7.67 -4.37
N MET A 62 20.23 6.95 -4.19
CA MET A 62 21.22 7.29 -3.15
C MET A 62 21.80 8.71 -3.24
N ASN A 63 21.81 9.30 -4.44
CA ASN A 63 22.26 10.68 -4.66
C ASN A 63 21.21 11.75 -4.35
N ASN A 64 19.96 11.37 -4.03
CA ASN A 64 18.86 12.28 -3.75
C ASN A 64 17.78 11.62 -2.87
N MET A 65 18.19 11.02 -1.75
CA MET A 65 17.29 10.33 -0.81
C MET A 65 16.98 11.25 0.38
N PRO A 66 15.77 11.84 0.47
CA PRO A 66 15.42 12.69 1.60
C PRO A 66 15.06 11.84 2.84
N SER A 67 15.23 12.40 4.05
CA SER A 67 14.73 11.76 5.28
C SER A 67 13.19 11.66 5.31
N PHE A 68 12.52 12.64 4.71
CA PHE A 68 11.06 12.67 4.55
C PHE A 68 10.71 13.27 3.19
N ALA A 69 9.73 12.66 2.52
CA ALA A 69 9.11 13.21 1.32
C ALA A 69 7.59 13.21 1.49
N ILE A 70 6.94 14.27 1.01
CA ILE A 70 5.48 14.36 0.94
C ILE A 70 5.06 14.53 -0.51
N GLY A 71 4.18 13.66 -0.98
CA GLY A 71 3.56 13.80 -2.28
C GLY A 71 2.55 14.94 -2.27
N MET A 72 2.65 15.85 -3.22
CA MET A 72 1.76 17.01 -3.38
C MET A 72 1.04 17.06 -4.73
N ALA A 73 1.16 16.01 -5.54
CA ALA A 73 0.47 15.92 -6.83
C ALA A 73 -1.02 15.63 -6.62
N ASP A 74 -1.87 16.16 -7.51
CA ASP A 74 -3.30 15.84 -7.51
C ASP A 74 -3.56 14.35 -7.79
N HIS A 75 -2.61 13.69 -8.46
CA HIS A 75 -2.71 12.29 -8.87
C HIS A 75 -1.33 11.64 -9.02
N TYR A 76 -1.28 10.33 -8.79
CA TYR A 76 -0.10 9.47 -8.98
C TYR A 76 -0.38 8.36 -9.99
N HIS A 77 0.65 7.95 -10.70
CA HIS A 77 0.61 6.82 -11.64
C HIS A 77 1.51 5.71 -11.12
N GLY A 78 0.96 4.51 -10.94
CA GLY A 78 1.72 3.36 -10.49
C GLY A 78 0.90 2.07 -10.54
N PRO A 79 1.48 0.93 -10.14
CA PRO A 79 2.90 0.76 -9.78
C PRO A 79 3.85 0.97 -10.97
N ILE A 80 5.11 1.31 -10.69
CA ILE A 80 6.15 1.40 -11.75
C ILE A 80 6.68 0.02 -12.13
N GLU A 81 6.56 -0.92 -11.19
CA GLU A 81 6.98 -2.30 -11.30
C GLU A 81 6.20 -3.03 -12.42
N ASP A 82 6.76 -4.15 -12.85
CA ASP A 82 6.10 -5.03 -13.79
C ASP A 82 4.75 -5.55 -13.21
N PRO A 83 3.61 -5.34 -13.90
CA PRO A 83 2.30 -5.76 -13.40
C PRO A 83 2.13 -7.26 -13.22
N GLU A 84 2.82 -8.10 -14.01
CA GLU A 84 2.76 -9.55 -13.89
C GLU A 84 3.55 -10.02 -12.66
N TRP A 85 4.69 -9.38 -12.38
CA TRP A 85 5.48 -9.65 -11.19
C TRP A 85 4.78 -9.20 -9.90
N LEU A 86 4.19 -8.00 -9.90
CA LEU A 86 3.56 -7.42 -8.72
C LEU A 86 2.12 -7.92 -8.51
N GLY A 87 1.44 -8.37 -9.57
CA GLY A 87 0.02 -8.74 -9.51
C GLY A 87 -0.91 -7.54 -9.30
N ILE A 88 -0.48 -6.34 -9.68
CA ILE A 88 -1.25 -5.09 -9.58
C ILE A 88 -1.15 -4.36 -10.93
N ALA A 89 -2.30 -4.11 -11.56
CA ALA A 89 -2.36 -3.35 -12.80
C ALA A 89 -1.98 -1.89 -12.59
N ARG A 90 -1.35 -1.28 -13.61
CA ARG A 90 -1.10 0.16 -13.63
C ARG A 90 -2.40 0.93 -13.55
N ARG A 91 -2.43 1.93 -12.69
CA ARG A 91 -3.60 2.77 -12.44
C ARG A 91 -3.17 4.19 -12.08
N ARG A 92 -4.10 5.11 -12.31
CA ARG A 92 -4.03 6.47 -11.79
C ARG A 92 -4.81 6.52 -10.48
N ILE A 93 -4.20 7.03 -9.43
CA ILE A 93 -4.87 7.28 -8.14
C ILE A 93 -4.85 8.80 -7.89
N PRO A 94 -5.87 9.35 -7.22
CA PRO A 94 -5.75 10.65 -6.57
C PRO A 94 -4.53 10.66 -5.63
#